data_AF-A0A0F9I9L2-F1
#
_entry.id   AF-A0A0F9I9L2-F1
#
_cell.length_a   1.000
_cell.length_b   1.000
_cell.length_c   1.000
_cell.angle_alpha   90.00
_cell.angle_beta   90.00
_cell.angle_gamma   90.00
#
_symmetry.space_group_name_H-M   'P 1'
#
loop_
_entity.id
_entity.type
_entity.pdbx_description
1 polymer ?
#
loop_
_entity_poly.entity_id
_entity_poly.type
_entity_poly.pdbx_seq_one_letter_code
_entity_poly.pdbx_strand_id
1 'polypeptide(L)'
;MARLDSRKGALPHVEWVDLKADGTLIEVAVVKKDEQGNTYFFELNKLDAIDRQRLFNIITKRHGDKFELWDLLSQHTLGNGMNALTYYHQLVKILTPSGTIIDPKAGVIGVRAGVVKPKEAAPADATPVKTEEQPQ
;
A
#
# COMPACT_ATOMS: atom_id res chain seq x y z
N MET A 1 6.45 6.21 -17.83
CA MET A 1 6.07 6.21 -16.40
C MET A 1 4.61 5.77 -16.34
N ALA A 2 4.31 4.64 -15.70
CA ALA A 2 2.92 4.23 -15.51
C ALA A 2 2.25 5.25 -14.60
N ARG A 3 1.26 5.97 -15.13
CA ARG A 3 0.48 6.94 -14.37
C ARG A 3 -0.56 6.13 -13.62
N LEU A 4 -0.49 6.12 -12.29
CA LEU A 4 -1.55 5.51 -11.49
C LEU A 4 -2.82 6.30 -11.73
N ASP A 5 -3.86 5.62 -12.22
CA ASP A 5 -5.16 6.24 -12.41
C ASP A 5 -5.81 6.43 -11.04
N SER A 6 -6.20 7.67 -10.76
CA SER A 6 -6.97 8.03 -9.58
C SER A 6 -8.23 8.78 -9.95
N ARG A 7 -9.33 8.49 -9.25
CA ARG A 7 -10.61 9.17 -9.38
C ARG A 7 -11.10 9.62 -8.01
N LYS A 8 -11.71 10.80 -7.96
CA LYS A 8 -12.31 11.30 -6.71
C LYS A 8 -13.53 10.44 -6.34
N GLY A 9 -13.61 10.02 -5.09
CA GLY A 9 -14.76 9.29 -4.54
C GLY A 9 -15.93 10.20 -4.20
N ALA A 10 -16.99 9.61 -3.66
CA ALA A 10 -18.20 10.31 -3.26
C ALA A 10 -18.03 11.15 -1.97
N LEU A 11 -17.02 10.82 -1.16
CA LEU A 11 -16.76 11.44 0.13
C LEU A 11 -15.46 12.25 0.13
N PRO A 12 -15.33 13.27 0.99
CA PRO A 12 -14.05 13.93 1.19
C PRO A 12 -13.00 12.90 1.63
N HIS A 13 -11.77 13.07 1.14
CA HIS A 13 -10.63 12.18 1.42
C HIS A 13 -10.74 10.74 0.92
N VAL A 14 -11.83 10.37 0.24
CA VAL A 14 -11.96 9.06 -0.39
C VAL A 14 -11.63 9.18 -1.87
N GLU A 15 -10.68 8.38 -2.31
CA GLU A 15 -10.24 8.32 -3.71
C GLU A 15 -10.27 6.86 -4.18
N TRP A 16 -10.58 6.66 -5.45
CA TRP A 16 -10.47 5.38 -6.14
C TRP A 16 -9.11 5.35 -6.81
N VAL A 17 -8.26 4.41 -6.42
CA VAL A 17 -6.88 4.32 -6.93
C VAL A 17 -6.63 2.92 -7.46
N ASP A 18 -6.04 2.82 -8.65
CA ASP A 18 -5.51 1.54 -9.13
C ASP A 18 -4.20 1.24 -8.39
N LEU A 19 -4.26 0.35 -7.41
CA LEU A 19 -3.11 -0.01 -6.58
C LEU A 19 -2.19 -1.04 -7.25
N LYS A 20 -2.66 -1.76 -8.27
CA LYS A 20 -1.96 -2.91 -8.85
C LYS A 20 -1.57 -2.72 -10.32
N ALA A 21 -1.99 -1.60 -10.93
CA ALA A 21 -1.90 -1.37 -12.37
C ALA A 21 -2.58 -2.48 -13.19
N ASP A 22 -3.63 -3.09 -12.63
CA ASP A 22 -4.41 -4.18 -13.25
C ASP A 22 -5.75 -3.69 -13.81
N GLY A 23 -6.02 -2.37 -13.74
CA GLY A 23 -7.28 -1.75 -14.14
C GLY A 23 -8.38 -1.82 -13.07
N THR A 24 -8.09 -2.38 -11.89
CA THR A 24 -9.04 -2.43 -10.77
C THR A 24 -8.84 -1.24 -9.86
N LEU A 25 -9.82 -0.34 -9.85
CA LEU A 25 -9.84 0.76 -8.90
C LEU A 25 -10.30 0.27 -7.53
N ILE A 26 -9.49 0.53 -6.51
CA ILE A 26 -9.80 0.22 -5.11
C ILE A 26 -10.11 1.53 -4.38
N GLU A 27 -11.19 1.52 -3.62
CA GLU A 27 -11.57 2.65 -2.78
C GLU A 27 -10.62 2.76 -1.56
N VAL A 28 -9.94 3.90 -1.46
CA VAL A 28 -8.95 4.19 -0.42
C VAL A 28 -9.26 5.50 0.28
N ALA A 29 -8.99 5.55 1.57
CA ALA A 29 -9.03 6.76 2.37
C ALA A 29 -7.63 7.37 2.34
N VAL A 30 -7.51 8.56 1.77
CA VAL A 30 -6.25 9.31 1.74
C VAL A 30 -6.11 10.06 3.05
N VAL A 31 -5.08 9.71 3.80
CA VAL A 31 -4.78 10.29 5.11
C VAL A 31 -4.03 11.62 4.96
N LYS A 32 -2.99 11.63 4.13
CA LYS A 32 -2.13 12.79 3.88
C LYS A 32 -1.38 12.63 2.56
N LYS A 33 -1.08 13.74 1.88
CA LYS A 33 -0.15 13.78 0.74
C LYS A 33 1.09 14.58 1.16
N ASP A 34 2.27 14.04 0.91
CA ASP A 34 3.55 14.69 1.23
C ASP A 34 4.04 15.55 0.06
N GLU A 35 4.96 16.49 0.34
CA GLU A 35 5.59 17.34 -0.67
C GLU A 35 6.39 16.52 -1.70
N GLN A 36 6.88 15.35 -1.28
CA GLN A 36 7.57 14.39 -2.14
C GLN A 36 6.64 13.59 -3.06
N GLY A 37 5.32 13.81 -2.98
CA GLY A 37 4.32 13.08 -3.76
C GLY A 37 3.94 11.71 -3.18
N ASN A 38 4.41 11.38 -1.98
CA ASN A 38 3.98 10.19 -1.26
C ASN A 38 2.53 10.38 -0.79
N THR A 39 1.68 9.38 -1.03
CA THR A 39 0.29 9.39 -0.56
C THR A 39 0.14 8.36 0.55
N TYR A 40 -0.22 8.82 1.74
CA TYR A 40 -0.55 7.96 2.88
C TYR A 40 -2.02 7.57 2.78
N PHE A 41 -2.33 6.28 2.75
CA PHE A 41 -3.69 5.81 2.52
C PHE A 41 -3.96 4.48 3.23
N PHE A 42 -5.24 4.11 3.35
CA PHE A 42 -5.63 2.75 3.71
C PHE A 42 -6.87 2.32 2.91
N GLU A 43 -7.01 1.01 2.69
CA GLU A 43 -8.07 0.42 1.85
C GLU A 43 -9.40 0.33 2.63
N LEU A 44 -10.49 0.94 2.15
CA LEU A 44 -11.79 0.91 2.85
C LEU A 44 -12.37 -0.51 2.92
N ASN A 45 -12.06 -1.35 1.94
CA ASN A 45 -12.52 -2.74 1.87
C ASN A 45 -11.98 -3.62 3.01
N LYS A 46 -10.90 -3.20 3.67
CA LYS A 46 -10.28 -3.94 4.79
C LYS A 46 -10.82 -3.51 6.15
N LEU A 47 -11.62 -2.44 6.22
CA LEU A 47 -12.24 -2.00 7.44
C LEU A 47 -13.51 -2.81 7.71
N ASP A 48 -13.77 -3.09 8.97
CA ASP A 48 -15.04 -3.65 9.39
C ASP A 48 -16.17 -2.61 9.25
N ALA A 49 -17.42 -3.05 9.42
CA ALA A 49 -18.57 -2.15 9.29
C ALA A 49 -18.56 -1.02 10.35
N ILE A 50 -18.07 -1.32 11.55
CA ILE A 50 -18.07 -0.38 12.68
C ILE A 50 -17.07 0.75 12.43
N ASP A 51 -15.86 0.42 12.00
CA ASP A 51 -14.80 1.39 11.72
C ASP A 51 -15.11 2.20 10.47
N ARG A 52 -15.71 1.60 9.43
CA ARG A 52 -16.23 2.38 8.29
C ARG A 52 -17.25 3.42 8.74
N GLN A 53 -18.20 3.05 9.61
CA GLN A 53 -19.18 4.00 10.14
C GLN A 53 -18.51 5.10 10.97
N ARG A 54 -17.52 4.77 11.79
CA ARG A 54 -16.76 5.75 12.59
C ARG A 54 -15.99 6.72 11.70
N LEU A 55 -15.28 6.21 10.70
CA LEU A 55 -14.57 7.02 9.73
C LEU A 55 -15.52 7.95 8.97
N PHE A 56 -16.65 7.42 8.51
CA PHE A 56 -17.69 8.20 7.86
C PHE A 56 -18.19 9.35 8.74
N ASN A 57 -18.46 9.08 10.02
CA ASN A 57 -18.89 10.10 10.98
C ASN A 57 -17.82 11.19 11.22
N ILE A 58 -16.53 10.87 11.07
CA ILE A 58 -15.43 11.84 11.19
C ILE A 58 -15.35 12.70 9.92
N ILE A 59 -15.37 12.06 8.75
CA ILE A 59 -15.23 12.71 7.45
C ILE A 59 -16.44 13.60 7.11
N THR A 60 -17.64 13.22 7.53
CA THR A 60 -18.87 13.97 7.23
C THR A 60 -19.12 15.17 8.16
N LYS A 61 -18.22 15.45 9.10
CA LYS A 61 -18.32 16.66 9.92
C LYS A 61 -18.24 17.92 9.06
N ARG A 62 -18.78 19.03 9.58
CA ARG A 62 -18.87 20.33 8.89
C ARG A 62 -17.54 20.85 8.31
N HIS A 63 -16.40 20.42 8.84
CA HIS A 63 -15.08 20.84 8.41
C HIS A 63 -14.26 19.70 7.79
N GLY A 64 -14.90 18.58 7.48
CA GLY A 64 -14.22 17.39 6.97
C GLY A 64 -13.60 17.62 5.59
N ASP A 65 -14.08 18.58 4.81
CA ASP A 65 -13.53 18.97 3.51
C ASP A 65 -12.33 19.93 3.60
N LYS A 66 -12.14 20.62 4.73
CA LYS A 66 -11.15 21.69 4.89
C LYS A 66 -9.82 21.21 5.44
N PHE A 67 -9.85 20.18 6.27
CA PHE A 67 -8.67 19.64 6.94
C PHE A 67 -8.29 18.30 6.33
N GLU A 68 -7.00 17.99 6.34
CA GLU A 68 -6.51 16.66 5.96
C GLU A 68 -7.11 15.59 6.89
N LEU A 69 -7.35 14.39 6.36
CA LEU A 69 -7.87 13.30 7.16
C LEU A 69 -6.98 13.00 8.38
N TRP A 70 -5.66 13.14 8.26
CA TRP A 70 -4.73 13.04 9.38
C TRP A 70 -5.13 13.93 10.57
N ASP A 71 -5.43 15.20 10.31
CA ASP A 71 -5.77 16.17 11.34
C ASP A 71 -7.15 15.85 11.94
N LEU A 72 -8.13 15.52 11.09
CA LEU A 72 -9.47 15.11 11.52
C LEU A 72 -9.44 13.88 12.44
N LEU A 73 -8.59 12.90 12.13
CA LEU A 73 -8.40 11.71 12.96
C LEU A 73 -7.70 12.05 14.28
N SER A 74 -6.74 12.98 14.27
CA SER A 74 -6.01 13.38 15.48
C SER A 74 -6.91 14.05 16.53
N GLN A 75 -7.95 14.74 16.08
CA GLN A 75 -8.90 15.45 16.95
C GLN A 75 -10.01 14.55 17.50
N HIS A 76 -10.14 13.31 17.02
CA HIS A 76 -11.24 12.42 17.40
C HIS A 76 -10.78 11.32 18.35
N THR A 77 -11.54 11.12 19.42
CA THR A 77 -11.40 9.96 20.31
C THR A 77 -12.50 8.96 19.99
N LEU A 78 -12.15 7.69 19.85
CA LEU A 78 -13.10 6.60 19.62
C LEU A 78 -13.82 6.24 20.93
N GLY A 79 -14.94 5.51 20.83
CA GLY A 79 -15.75 5.14 22.00
C GLY A 79 -15.03 4.27 23.04
N ASN A 80 -13.90 3.68 22.69
CA ASN A 80 -13.01 2.93 23.61
C ASN A 80 -11.97 3.81 24.31
N GLY A 81 -12.00 5.13 24.12
CA GLY A 81 -11.03 6.07 24.70
C GLY A 81 -9.70 6.20 23.94
N MET A 82 -9.50 5.44 22.86
CA MET A 82 -8.30 5.55 22.02
C MET A 82 -8.44 6.68 21.00
N ASN A 83 -7.35 7.38 20.70
CA ASN A 83 -7.32 8.36 19.63
C ASN A 83 -7.51 7.68 18.25
N ALA A 84 -8.36 8.25 17.39
CA ALA A 84 -8.67 7.66 16.09
C ALA A 84 -7.44 7.60 15.18
N LEU A 85 -6.57 8.61 15.21
CA LEU A 85 -5.33 8.58 14.45
C LEU A 85 -4.45 7.40 14.87
N THR A 86 -4.24 7.21 16.17
CA THR A 86 -3.46 6.07 16.70
C THR A 86 -4.05 4.73 16.23
N TYR A 87 -5.37 4.62 16.24
CA TYR A 87 -6.06 3.41 15.80
C TYR A 87 -5.92 3.15 14.29
N TYR A 88 -6.14 4.15 13.43
CA TYR A 88 -6.06 3.96 11.98
C TYR A 88 -4.63 3.94 11.45
N HIS A 89 -3.67 4.51 12.17
CA HIS A 89 -2.26 4.54 11.76
C HIS A 89 -1.68 3.14 11.51
N GLN A 90 -2.17 2.11 12.21
CA GLN A 90 -1.75 0.72 11.99
C GLN A 90 -2.13 0.16 10.61
N LEU A 91 -3.11 0.77 9.94
CA LEU A 91 -3.62 0.35 8.64
C LEU A 91 -3.04 1.19 7.49
N VAL A 92 -2.34 2.29 7.81
CA VAL A 92 -1.81 3.23 6.83
C VAL A 92 -0.67 2.60 6.05
N LYS A 93 -0.74 2.76 4.74
CA LYS A 93 0.26 2.38 3.75
C LYS A 93 0.73 3.62 3.01
N ILE A 94 1.91 3.52 2.40
CA ILE A 94 2.50 4.61 1.64
C ILE A 94 2.51 4.23 0.16
N LEU A 95 1.82 5.01 -0.66
CA LEU A 95 1.92 4.96 -2.12
C LEU A 95 2.98 5.94 -2.58
N THR A 96 4.08 5.41 -3.09
CA THR A 96 5.15 6.23 -3.67
C THR A 96 4.77 6.73 -5.07
N PRO A 97 5.34 7.84 -5.55
CA PRO A 97 5.17 8.30 -6.94
C PRO A 97 5.57 7.27 -8.00
N SER A 98 6.45 6.32 -7.65
CA SER A 98 6.84 5.20 -8.50
C SER A 98 5.79 4.08 -8.58
N GLY A 99 4.70 4.18 -7.81
CA GLY A 99 3.63 3.19 -7.74
C GLY A 99 3.94 2.00 -6.83
N THR A 100 5.01 2.08 -6.03
CA THR A 100 5.32 1.07 -5.03
C THR A 100 4.53 1.35 -3.75
N ILE A 101 3.86 0.33 -3.23
CA ILE A 101 3.15 0.37 -1.95
C ILE A 101 4.08 -0.13 -0.86
N ILE A 102 4.31 0.68 0.16
CA ILE A 102 5.13 0.36 1.32
C ILE A 102 4.21 0.23 2.53
N ASP A 103 4.24 -0.93 3.20
CA ASP A 103 3.60 -1.11 4.51
C ASP A 103 4.61 -0.69 5.60
N PRO A 104 4.41 0.44 6.29
CA PRO A 104 5.28 0.88 7.38
C PRO A 104 5.04 0.02 8.62
N LYS A 105 5.46 -1.25 8.58
CA LYS A 105 5.53 -2.08 9.77
C LYS A 105 6.72 -1.65 10.61
N ALA A 106 6.51 -1.48 11.91
CA ALA A 106 7.58 -1.22 12.86
C ALA A 106 8.68 -2.28 12.70
N GLY A 107 9.92 -1.85 12.42
CA GLY A 107 11.09 -2.71 12.28
C GLY A 107 11.51 -3.06 10.86
N VAL A 108 10.83 -2.59 9.81
CA VAL A 108 11.24 -2.82 8.41
C VAL A 108 11.63 -1.51 7.74
N ILE A 109 12.93 -1.25 7.63
CA ILE A 109 13.50 -0.16 6.84
C ILE A 109 13.74 -0.70 5.42
N GLY A 110 13.06 -0.13 4.44
CA GLY A 110 13.24 -0.48 3.03
C GLY A 110 14.62 -0.05 2.54
N VAL A 111 15.51 -1.02 2.30
CA VAL A 111 16.72 -0.80 1.50
C VAL A 111 16.29 -0.75 0.03
N ARG A 112 16.75 0.23 -0.75
CA ARG A 112 16.47 0.30 -2.19
C ARG A 112 16.83 -1.05 -2.83
N ALA A 113 15.84 -1.75 -3.38
CA ALA A 113 16.07 -2.95 -4.17
C ALA A 113 16.86 -2.55 -5.43
N GLY A 114 18.19 -2.63 -5.34
CA GLY A 114 19.04 -2.61 -6.52
C GLY A 114 18.63 -3.76 -7.42
N VAL A 115 18.45 -3.47 -8.71
CA VAL A 115 18.14 -4.45 -9.76
C VAL A 115 19.09 -5.63 -9.62
N VAL A 116 18.59 -6.76 -9.10
CA VAL A 116 19.34 -8.01 -9.14
C VAL A 116 19.28 -8.48 -10.58
N LYS A 117 20.34 -8.22 -11.36
CA LYS A 117 20.53 -8.89 -12.64
C LYS A 117 20.52 -10.40 -12.37
N PRO A 118 19.62 -11.18 -12.97
CA PRO A 118 19.67 -12.62 -12.84
C PRO A 118 21.04 -13.08 -13.33
N LYS A 119 21.76 -13.81 -12.48
CA LYS A 119 23.02 -14.46 -12.84
C LYS A 119 22.67 -15.53 -13.88
N GLU A 120 22.97 -15.21 -15.12
CA GLU A 120 22.90 -16.09 -16.28
C GLU A 120 23.57 -17.42 -15.93
N ALA A 121 22.76 -18.49 -15.85
CA ALA A 121 23.23 -19.83 -15.59
C ALA A 121 24.03 -20.29 -16.82
N ALA A 122 25.31 -20.59 -16.61
CA ALA A 122 26.17 -21.14 -17.65
C ALA A 122 25.62 -22.49 -18.17
N PRO A 123 25.73 -22.78 -19.47
CA PRO A 123 25.28 -24.05 -20.05
C PRO A 123 26.17 -25.20 -19.57
N ALA A 124 25.55 -26.25 -19.03
CA ALA A 124 26.22 -27.50 -18.69
C ALA A 124 26.58 -28.24 -20.00
N ASP A 125 27.86 -28.26 -20.28
CA ASP A 125 28.51 -28.92 -21.41
C ASP A 125 28.39 -30.45 -21.33
N ALA A 126 28.49 -31.06 -22.50
CA ALA A 126 28.17 -32.43 -22.85
C ALA A 126 29.17 -33.48 -22.31
N THR A 127 28.62 -34.68 -22.03
CA THR A 127 29.10 -36.09 -22.17
C THR A 127 30.59 -36.41 -22.43
N PRO A 128 31.14 -37.60 -22.03
CA PRO A 128 30.60 -38.89 -22.47
C PRO A 128 30.68 -40.10 -21.51
N VAL A 129 29.79 -41.05 -21.84
CA VAL A 129 29.65 -42.44 -21.38
C VAL A 129 30.92 -43.23 -21.67
N LYS A 130 31.42 -43.96 -20.67
CA LYS A 130 32.47 -44.98 -20.85
C LYS A 130 31.82 -46.37 -20.73
N THR A 131 31.61 -47.00 -21.88
CA THR A 131 31.36 -48.44 -22.02
C THR A 131 32.64 -49.18 -21.64
N GLU A 132 32.57 -50.07 -20.65
CA GLU A 132 33.64 -51.04 -20.40
C GLU A 132 33.04 -52.44 -20.33
N GLU A 133 33.50 -53.23 -21.30
CA GLU A 133 33.14 -54.57 -21.72
C GLU A 133 33.88 -55.57 -20.81
N GLN A 134 33.18 -56.53 -20.21
CA GLN A 134 33.80 -57.67 -19.51
C GLN A 134 33.75 -58.92 -20.42
N PRO A 135 34.91 -59.54 -20.73
CA PRO A 135 34.96 -60.90 -21.21
C PRO A 135 35.36 -61.89 -20.10
N GLN A 136 34.66 -63.02 -20.12
CA GLN A 136 34.96 -64.36 -19.57
C GLN A 136 34.84 -64.57 -18.05
#